data_AF-Q3Z6T3-F1
#
_entry.id   AF-Q3Z6T3-F1
#
_cell.length_a   1.000
_cell.length_b   1.000
_cell.length_c   1.000
_cell.angle_alpha   90.00
_cell.angle_beta   90.00
_cell.angle_gamma   90.00
#
_symmetry.space_group_name_H-M   'P 1'
#
loop_
_entity.id
_entity.type
_entity.pdbx_description
1 polymer ?
#
loop_
_entity_poly.entity_id
_entity_poly.type
_entity_poly.pdbx_seq_one_letter_code
_entity_poly.pdbx_strand_id
1 'polypeptide(L)'
;MKNLISISRKLRNQQGQALVIALVFLGIGALTLPPLMTLMGSALVQGTTFENRTAGLYAADAGIEQAIWYLDPENSPLIPGGLPANTGESRTLPGISIDGRTVSVTLAYLTEDTYQIVSTSASPTETISVTAVVSDTYNNYTDIMNHVMTSKGEITVKAGDYEVNYPSEDNAPIEYYTGAWPSANELSSFYYVNTTPYASDTLNLANYPAGILEILRLGTLNIVATSTSTYTLTGDIYITGDTLIGKTGHDFTLDLNGHSIYVQSNTLGNQYALEIGGKCTLTGSGSIIAEGNIFFYPNISSTEDDYIFVLSVNGKTLMQPGGDFHGTLAGSTEVELKNGSITYASPFDEYGNYKIDFPGSGLSHFWGIITWSIS
;
A
#
# COMPACT_ATOMS: atom_id res chain seq x y z
N MET A 1 84.57 22.68 -29.18
CA MET A 1 85.05 23.11 -27.84
C MET A 1 84.57 24.50 -27.38
N LYS A 2 84.39 25.52 -28.24
CA LYS A 2 83.91 26.85 -27.80
C LYS A 2 82.45 26.89 -27.25
N ASN A 3 81.58 25.96 -27.64
CA ASN A 3 80.17 25.95 -27.18
C ASN A 3 79.96 25.32 -25.79
N LEU A 4 80.85 24.44 -25.31
CA LEU A 4 80.78 23.86 -23.96
C LEU A 4 81.15 24.86 -22.86
N ILE A 5 82.07 25.79 -23.17
CA ILE A 5 82.53 26.82 -22.22
C ILE A 5 81.45 27.89 -22.00
N SER A 6 80.68 28.23 -23.04
CA SER A 6 79.55 29.19 -22.95
C SER A 6 78.43 28.69 -22.02
N ILE A 7 78.11 27.40 -22.06
CA ILE A 7 77.09 26.77 -21.21
C ILE A 7 77.57 26.75 -19.75
N SER A 8 78.83 26.39 -19.49
CA SER A 8 79.40 26.39 -18.13
C SER A 8 79.44 27.79 -17.48
N ARG A 9 79.59 28.85 -18.29
CA ARG A 9 79.64 30.24 -17.79
C ARG A 9 78.25 30.81 -17.51
N LYS A 10 77.23 30.41 -18.29
CA LYS A 10 75.82 30.75 -17.98
C LYS A 10 75.30 30.02 -16.74
N LEU A 11 75.68 28.76 -16.54
CA LEU A 11 75.36 28.00 -15.32
C LEU A 11 75.99 28.60 -14.05
N ARG A 12 77.22 29.11 -14.14
CA ARG A 12 77.95 29.69 -12.99
C ARG A 12 77.38 31.04 -12.50
N ASN A 13 76.67 31.79 -13.34
CA ASN A 13 76.00 33.04 -12.96
C ASN A 13 74.55 32.85 -12.44
N GLN A 14 74.02 31.62 -12.42
CA GLN A 14 72.69 31.33 -11.84
C GLN A 14 72.73 30.64 -10.48
N GLN A 15 73.93 30.27 -9.98
CA GLN A 15 74.09 29.55 -8.71
C GLN A 15 73.60 30.36 -7.48
N GLY A 16 73.68 31.70 -7.52
CA GLY A 16 73.16 32.56 -6.44
C GLY A 16 71.63 32.76 -6.49
N GLN A 17 71.04 32.81 -7.69
CA GLN A 17 69.59 32.97 -7.85
C GLN A 17 68.84 31.67 -7.53
N ALA A 18 69.44 30.51 -7.78
CA ALA A 18 68.87 29.21 -7.42
C ALA A 18 68.63 29.08 -5.91
N LEU A 19 69.55 29.59 -5.07
CA LEU A 19 69.39 29.58 -3.61
C LEU A 19 68.25 30.49 -3.14
N VAL A 20 68.10 31.67 -3.73
CA VAL A 20 67.01 32.60 -3.40
C VAL A 20 65.66 32.01 -3.80
N ILE A 21 65.56 31.41 -4.99
CA ILE A 21 64.33 30.74 -5.45
C ILE A 21 64.00 29.55 -4.54
N ALA A 22 65.00 28.75 -4.14
CA ALA A 22 64.80 27.65 -3.20
C ALA A 22 64.29 28.13 -1.82
N LEU A 23 64.83 29.25 -1.31
CA LEU A 23 64.37 29.85 -0.05
C LEU A 23 62.95 30.41 -0.15
N VAL A 24 62.58 31.00 -1.29
CA VAL A 24 61.21 31.48 -1.52
C VAL A 24 60.24 30.30 -1.58
N PHE A 25 60.57 29.22 -2.30
CA PHE A 25 59.73 28.02 -2.33
C PHE A 25 59.65 27.34 -0.96
N LEU A 26 60.75 27.32 -0.18
CA LEU A 26 60.75 26.83 1.19
C LEU A 26 59.86 27.69 2.09
N GLY A 27 59.93 29.02 1.95
CA GLY A 27 59.08 29.96 2.69
C GLY A 27 57.60 29.80 2.34
N ILE A 28 57.27 29.67 1.06
CA ILE A 28 55.90 29.40 0.60
C ILE A 28 55.42 28.05 1.15
N GLY A 29 56.22 26.99 1.04
CA GLY A 29 55.88 25.67 1.57
C GLY A 29 55.68 25.67 3.10
N ALA A 30 56.54 26.38 3.83
CA ALA A 30 56.42 26.52 5.28
C ALA A 30 55.15 27.30 5.70
N LEU A 31 54.67 28.22 4.86
CA LEU A 31 53.45 28.98 5.11
C LEU A 31 52.18 28.24 4.66
N THR A 32 52.24 27.40 3.64
CA THR A 32 51.05 26.76 3.04
C THR A 32 50.79 25.34 3.55
N LEU A 33 51.82 24.56 3.87
CA LEU A 33 51.65 23.17 4.31
C LEU A 33 50.95 23.03 5.68
N PRO A 34 51.28 23.81 6.72
CA PRO A 34 50.62 23.64 8.02
C PRO A 34 49.10 23.92 7.99
N PRO A 35 48.60 24.97 7.31
CA PRO A 35 47.16 25.16 7.14
C PRO A 35 46.48 24.03 6.36
N LEU A 36 47.12 23.50 5.31
CA LEU A 36 46.58 22.38 4.53
C LEU A 36 46.46 21.09 5.36
N MET A 37 47.48 20.76 6.15
CA MET A 37 47.43 19.61 7.06
C MET A 37 46.36 19.76 8.14
N THR A 38 46.17 20.99 8.65
CA THR A 38 45.13 21.29 9.64
C THR A 38 43.74 21.12 9.02
N LEU A 39 43.55 21.60 7.78
CA LEU A 39 42.30 21.41 7.04
C LEU A 39 42.00 19.93 6.78
N MET A 40 43.00 19.14 6.40
CA MET A 40 42.84 17.68 6.22
C MET A 40 42.48 16.97 7.54
N GLY A 41 43.09 17.37 8.65
CA GLY A 41 42.74 16.86 9.97
C GLY A 41 41.29 17.14 10.33
N SER A 42 40.84 18.39 10.16
CA SER A 42 39.44 18.78 10.40
C SER A 42 38.47 18.06 9.45
N ALA A 43 38.82 17.93 8.18
CA ALA A 43 37.99 17.23 7.19
C ALA A 43 37.83 15.75 7.54
N LEU A 44 38.89 15.08 8.02
CA LEU A 44 38.82 13.70 8.47
C LEU A 44 37.91 13.55 9.70
N VAL A 45 38.07 14.43 10.70
CA VAL A 45 37.22 14.40 11.92
C VAL A 45 35.76 14.69 11.57
N GLN A 46 35.50 15.65 10.69
CA GLN A 46 34.14 15.96 10.26
C GLN A 46 33.52 14.80 9.46
N GLY A 47 34.30 14.18 8.58
CA GLY A 47 33.89 13.01 7.81
C GLY A 47 33.50 11.85 8.72
N THR A 48 34.35 11.47 9.66
CA THR A 48 34.07 10.37 10.60
C THR A 48 32.90 10.69 11.52
N THR A 49 32.71 11.95 11.93
CA THR A 49 31.55 12.37 12.72
C THR A 49 30.25 12.22 11.91
N PHE A 50 30.26 12.61 10.64
CA PHE A 50 29.09 12.50 9.77
C PHE A 50 28.74 11.04 9.45
N GLU A 51 29.75 10.21 9.15
CA GLU A 51 29.57 8.76 8.95
C GLU A 51 29.00 8.10 10.21
N ASN A 52 29.56 8.41 11.39
CA ASN A 52 29.06 7.87 12.65
C ASN A 52 27.62 8.28 12.92
N ARG A 53 27.26 9.55 12.70
CA ARG A 53 25.90 10.03 12.91
C ARG A 53 24.91 9.39 11.94
N THR A 54 25.32 9.24 10.68
CA THR A 54 24.53 8.58 9.63
C THR A 54 24.27 7.11 9.97
N ALA A 55 25.32 6.37 10.37
CA ALA A 55 25.18 4.99 10.82
C ALA A 55 24.29 4.85 12.07
N GLY A 56 24.37 5.80 13.00
CA GLY A 56 23.49 5.82 14.17
C GLY A 56 22.02 6.06 13.82
N LEU A 57 21.73 6.93 12.84
CA LEU A 57 20.37 7.14 12.33
C LEU A 57 19.81 5.89 11.65
N TYR A 58 20.57 5.25 10.75
CA TYR A 58 20.13 4.02 10.10
C TYR A 58 19.87 2.89 11.11
N ALA A 59 20.72 2.77 12.12
CA ALA A 59 20.52 1.77 13.18
C ALA A 59 19.28 2.07 14.04
N ALA A 60 19.00 3.35 14.34
CA ALA A 60 17.79 3.72 15.06
C ALA A 60 16.53 3.49 14.20
N ASP A 61 16.56 3.84 12.92
CA ASP A 61 15.49 3.61 11.95
C ASP A 61 15.12 2.13 11.82
N ALA A 62 16.14 1.26 11.69
CA ALA A 62 15.93 -0.19 11.68
C ALA A 62 15.26 -0.71 12.97
N GLY A 63 15.47 -0.06 14.12
CA GLY A 63 14.74 -0.37 15.35
C GLY A 63 13.27 0.05 15.30
N ILE A 64 12.91 1.10 14.56
CA ILE A 64 11.51 1.45 14.32
C ILE A 64 10.83 0.39 13.46
N GLU A 65 11.47 -0.02 12.36
CA GLU A 65 10.96 -1.09 11.49
C GLU A 65 10.77 -2.40 12.25
N GLN A 66 11.73 -2.74 13.12
CA GLN A 66 11.59 -3.88 14.01
C GLN A 66 10.34 -3.76 14.90
N ALA A 67 10.09 -2.60 15.50
CA ALA A 67 8.91 -2.40 16.33
C ALA A 67 7.61 -2.53 15.53
N ILE A 68 7.54 -1.96 14.33
CA ILE A 68 6.39 -2.09 13.44
C ILE A 68 6.13 -3.56 13.11
N TRP A 69 7.18 -4.33 12.83
CA TRP A 69 7.06 -5.77 12.60
C TRP A 69 6.47 -6.54 13.80
N TYR A 70 6.85 -6.17 15.04
CA TYR A 70 6.28 -6.78 16.25
C TYR A 70 4.85 -6.32 16.56
N LEU A 71 4.36 -5.22 15.97
CA LEU A 71 2.98 -4.78 16.12
C LEU A 71 1.99 -5.68 15.36
N ASP A 72 2.48 -6.46 14.40
CA ASP A 72 1.69 -7.50 13.72
C ASP A 72 1.21 -8.56 14.74
N PRO A 73 -0.09 -8.91 14.77
CA PRO A 73 -0.62 -9.95 15.65
C PRO A 73 0.11 -11.30 15.59
N GLU A 74 0.68 -11.67 14.44
CA GLU A 74 1.46 -12.91 14.32
C GLU A 74 2.77 -12.87 15.10
N ASN A 75 3.37 -11.67 15.24
CA ASN A 75 4.68 -11.46 15.84
C ASN A 75 4.59 -10.92 17.27
N SER A 76 3.48 -10.28 17.66
CA SER A 76 3.18 -9.79 19.00
C SER A 76 3.51 -10.77 20.15
N PRO A 77 3.21 -12.09 20.03
CA PRO A 77 3.55 -13.07 21.08
C PRO A 77 5.05 -13.21 21.38
N LEU A 78 5.92 -12.72 20.49
CA LEU A 78 7.37 -12.75 20.67
C LEU A 78 7.87 -11.65 21.62
N ILE A 79 7.03 -10.65 21.94
CA ILE A 79 7.33 -9.66 22.99
C ILE A 79 7.10 -10.31 24.36
N PRO A 80 8.08 -10.31 25.27
CA PRO A 80 7.88 -10.78 26.64
C PRO A 80 6.76 -10.00 27.36
N GLY A 81 5.62 -10.65 27.58
CA GLY A 81 4.44 -10.05 28.19
C GLY A 81 3.44 -9.43 27.21
N GLY A 82 3.64 -9.62 25.90
CA GLY A 82 2.76 -9.13 24.83
C GLY A 82 2.90 -7.64 24.54
N LEU A 83 2.06 -7.15 23.63
CA LEU A 83 1.94 -5.73 23.33
C LEU A 83 1.42 -4.93 24.54
N PRO A 84 1.92 -3.71 24.76
CA PRO A 84 1.32 -2.82 25.75
C PRO A 84 -0.12 -2.52 25.34
N ALA A 85 -1.07 -2.69 26.27
CA ALA A 85 -2.51 -2.60 25.96
C ALA A 85 -3.23 -1.49 26.74
N ASN A 86 -2.54 -0.87 27.70
CA ASN A 86 -3.10 0.19 28.53
C ASN A 86 -2.39 1.52 28.25
N THR A 87 -3.14 2.62 28.23
CA THR A 87 -2.57 3.96 28.04
C THR A 87 -1.44 4.24 29.02
N GLY A 88 -0.26 4.55 28.48
CA GLY A 88 0.96 4.81 29.25
C GLY A 88 1.76 3.57 29.62
N GLU A 89 1.30 2.37 29.27
CA GLU A 89 2.09 1.14 29.35
C GLU A 89 3.19 1.15 28.29
N SER A 90 4.40 0.74 28.66
CA SER A 90 5.51 0.59 27.72
C SER A 90 6.26 -0.73 27.91
N ARG A 91 6.84 -1.21 26.82
CA ARG A 91 7.59 -2.47 26.74
C ARG A 91 8.88 -2.24 25.97
N THR A 92 9.96 -2.84 26.45
CA THR A 92 11.23 -2.86 25.72
C THR A 92 11.27 -4.10 24.84
N LEU A 93 11.53 -3.90 23.56
CA LEU A 93 11.63 -4.99 22.59
C LEU A 93 13.02 -5.67 22.70
N PRO A 94 13.16 -6.90 22.19
CA PRO A 94 14.45 -7.56 22.10
C PRO A 94 15.46 -6.68 21.34
N GLY A 95 16.55 -6.31 22.02
CA GLY A 95 17.57 -5.43 21.45
C GLY A 95 18.28 -6.07 20.25
N ILE A 96 18.65 -5.23 19.28
CA ILE A 96 19.41 -5.63 18.10
C ILE A 96 20.76 -4.92 18.06
N SER A 97 21.72 -5.52 17.35
CA SER A 97 23.03 -4.93 17.10
C SER A 97 23.23 -4.77 15.60
N ILE A 98 23.48 -3.54 15.16
CA ILE A 98 23.70 -3.18 13.76
C ILE A 98 25.06 -2.48 13.69
N ASP A 99 25.99 -3.03 12.92
CA ASP A 99 27.32 -2.45 12.67
C ASP A 99 28.08 -2.03 13.94
N GLY A 100 28.00 -2.86 14.98
CA GLY A 100 28.68 -2.62 16.27
C GLY A 100 28.01 -1.60 17.19
N ARG A 101 26.81 -1.12 16.82
CA ARG A 101 25.95 -0.27 17.66
C ARG A 101 24.87 -1.12 18.31
N THR A 102 24.56 -0.80 19.56
CA THR A 102 23.42 -1.43 20.27
C THR A 102 22.19 -0.58 20.06
N VAL A 103 21.09 -1.20 19.63
CA VAL A 103 19.80 -0.54 19.42
C VAL A 103 18.84 -1.03 20.50
N SER A 104 18.31 -0.10 21.28
CA SER A 104 17.25 -0.37 22.26
C SER A 104 15.96 0.27 21.79
N VAL A 105 14.89 -0.52 21.70
CA VAL A 105 13.59 -0.06 21.23
C VAL A 105 12.57 -0.17 22.36
N THR A 106 11.85 0.92 22.61
CA THR A 106 10.74 0.98 23.55
C THR A 106 9.46 1.27 22.81
N LEU A 107 8.46 0.44 23.01
CA LEU A 107 7.13 0.56 22.47
C LEU A 107 6.18 0.99 23.59
N ALA A 108 5.43 2.09 23.42
CA ALA A 108 4.48 2.58 24.40
C ALA A 108 3.09 2.71 23.78
N TYR A 109 2.07 2.20 24.45
CA TYR A 109 0.68 2.36 24.01
C TYR A 109 0.15 3.73 24.42
N LEU A 110 -0.36 4.48 23.44
CA LEU A 110 -1.02 5.75 23.67
C LEU A 110 -2.53 5.50 23.86
N THR A 111 -3.29 5.36 22.78
CA THR A 111 -4.75 5.15 22.76
C THR A 111 -5.16 4.59 21.40
N GLU A 112 -6.31 3.90 21.29
CA GLU A 112 -6.96 3.56 20.01
C GLU A 112 -5.96 2.98 18.98
N ASP A 113 -5.21 1.96 19.39
CA ASP A 113 -4.19 1.30 18.56
C ASP A 113 -3.17 2.27 17.96
N THR A 114 -2.82 3.29 18.75
CA THR A 114 -1.71 4.21 18.48
C THR A 114 -0.57 3.91 19.45
N TYR A 115 0.63 3.70 18.90
CA TYR A 115 1.84 3.42 19.65
C TYR A 115 2.90 4.48 19.40
N GLN A 116 3.64 4.82 20.46
CA GLN A 116 4.89 5.55 20.35
C GLN A 116 6.04 4.56 20.38
N ILE A 117 6.90 4.63 19.37
CA ILE A 117 8.12 3.84 19.26
C ILE A 117 9.30 4.78 19.49
N VAL A 118 10.14 4.46 20.47
CA VAL A 118 11.41 5.15 20.71
C VAL A 118 12.53 4.15 20.44
N SER A 119 13.29 4.37 19.37
CA SER A 119 14.46 3.56 19.02
C SER A 119 15.73 4.36 19.26
N THR A 120 16.60 3.84 20.12
CA THR A 120 17.85 4.49 20.50
C THR A 120 19.04 3.65 20.06
N SER A 121 19.86 4.20 19.16
CA SER A 121 21.14 3.64 18.75
C SER A 121 22.26 4.22 19.59
N ALA A 122 23.06 3.35 20.21
CA ALA A 122 24.18 3.71 21.06
C ALA A 122 25.51 3.13 20.53
N SER A 123 26.53 3.99 20.49
CA SER A 123 27.94 3.62 20.34
C SER A 123 28.74 4.18 21.53
N PRO A 124 30.02 3.79 21.71
CA PRO A 124 30.84 4.33 22.80
C PRO A 124 31.01 5.86 22.78
N THR A 125 30.75 6.52 21.65
CA THR A 125 31.01 7.94 21.43
C THR A 125 29.76 8.77 21.18
N GLU A 126 28.63 8.14 20.85
CA GLU A 126 27.43 8.84 20.39
C GLU A 126 26.16 8.03 20.71
N THR A 127 25.08 8.74 21.00
CA THR A 127 23.74 8.16 21.13
C THR A 127 22.78 8.99 20.30
N ILE A 128 21.96 8.32 19.50
CA ILE A 128 20.94 8.94 18.64
C ILE A 128 19.63 8.23 18.92
N SER A 129 18.57 9.00 19.16
CA SER A 129 17.23 8.44 19.32
C SER A 129 16.30 8.94 18.24
N VAL A 130 15.44 8.05 17.79
CA VAL A 130 14.36 8.31 16.85
C VAL A 130 13.06 7.98 17.56
N THR A 131 12.11 8.90 17.48
CA THR A 131 10.76 8.69 18.00
C THR A 131 9.76 8.75 16.85
N ALA A 132 9.01 7.67 16.68
CA ALA A 132 7.89 7.56 15.76
C ALA A 132 6.59 7.39 16.56
N VAL A 133 5.50 7.97 16.06
CA VAL A 133 4.14 7.61 16.52
C VAL A 133 3.46 6.93 15.35
N VAL A 134 2.97 5.72 15.57
CA VAL A 134 2.30 4.89 14.56
C VAL A 134 0.89 4.57 15.00
N SER A 135 -0.03 4.42 14.05
CA SER A 135 -1.39 3.91 14.31
C SER A 135 -1.71 2.79 13.34
N ASP A 136 -2.53 1.84 13.77
CA ASP A 136 -3.13 0.89 12.84
C ASP A 136 -4.01 1.67 11.86
N THR A 137 -3.83 1.41 10.57
CA THR A 137 -4.48 2.18 9.50
C THR A 137 -5.62 1.39 8.88
N TYR A 138 -5.56 0.05 8.88
CA TYR A 138 -6.59 -0.81 8.29
C TYR A 138 -6.64 -2.17 9.00
N ASN A 139 -7.82 -2.60 9.46
CA ASN A 139 -8.01 -3.96 9.96
C ASN A 139 -7.94 -4.98 8.80
N ASN A 140 -7.64 -6.23 9.14
CA ASN A 140 -7.79 -7.35 8.23
C ASN A 140 -9.27 -7.71 8.03
N TYR A 141 -9.77 -7.58 6.79
CA TYR A 141 -11.14 -7.93 6.43
C TYR A 141 -11.24 -9.19 5.55
N THR A 142 -10.14 -9.93 5.38
CA THR A 142 -10.07 -11.04 4.42
C THR A 142 -10.94 -12.23 4.81
N ASP A 143 -11.33 -12.36 6.07
CA ASP A 143 -12.28 -13.38 6.53
C ASP A 143 -13.63 -13.32 5.79
N ILE A 144 -14.05 -12.12 5.35
CA ILE A 144 -15.28 -11.95 4.55
C ILE A 144 -15.19 -12.77 3.25
N MET A 145 -13.98 -12.91 2.69
CA MET A 145 -13.68 -13.56 1.41
C MET A 145 -13.62 -15.08 1.51
N ASN A 146 -13.59 -15.65 2.71
CA ASN A 146 -13.50 -17.10 2.90
C ASN A 146 -14.82 -17.82 2.61
N HIS A 147 -15.94 -17.10 2.52
CA HIS A 147 -17.25 -17.68 2.28
C HIS A 147 -17.78 -17.30 0.90
N VAL A 148 -18.49 -18.20 0.23
CA VAL A 148 -19.14 -17.90 -1.07
C VAL A 148 -20.13 -16.74 -0.97
N MET A 149 -20.78 -16.59 0.20
CA MET A 149 -21.68 -15.49 0.51
C MET A 149 -21.52 -15.09 1.98
N THR A 150 -21.40 -13.80 2.26
CA THR A 150 -21.24 -13.26 3.62
C THR A 150 -22.24 -12.13 3.86
N SER A 151 -23.06 -12.23 4.90
CA SER A 151 -23.92 -11.12 5.31
C SER A 151 -23.89 -10.89 6.80
N LYS A 152 -23.90 -9.62 7.23
CA LYS A 152 -24.18 -9.26 8.63
C LYS A 152 -25.68 -9.34 8.98
N GLY A 153 -26.54 -9.52 7.97
CA GLY A 153 -27.96 -9.78 8.13
C GLY A 153 -28.35 -11.10 7.47
N GLU A 154 -29.44 -11.08 6.71
CA GLU A 154 -30.04 -12.28 6.11
C GLU A 154 -29.47 -12.57 4.71
N ILE A 155 -29.36 -13.85 4.36
CA ILE A 155 -29.08 -14.32 3.01
C ILE A 155 -30.36 -14.95 2.45
N THR A 156 -30.97 -14.27 1.48
CA THR A 156 -32.15 -14.79 0.80
C THR A 156 -31.76 -15.40 -0.54
N VAL A 157 -31.98 -16.71 -0.69
CA VAL A 157 -31.87 -17.38 -1.99
C VAL A 157 -33.27 -17.74 -2.48
N LYS A 158 -33.74 -17.06 -3.55
CA LYS A 158 -35.12 -17.24 -4.04
C LYS A 158 -35.24 -18.46 -4.96
N ALA A 159 -36.31 -19.24 -4.75
CA ALA A 159 -36.68 -20.43 -5.55
C ALA A 159 -36.54 -20.19 -7.07
N GLY A 160 -35.67 -20.97 -7.73
CA GLY A 160 -35.33 -20.88 -9.17
C GLY A 160 -34.19 -21.85 -9.53
N ASP A 161 -33.65 -21.75 -10.75
CA ASP A 161 -32.44 -22.49 -11.20
C ASP A 161 -31.17 -21.79 -10.66
N TYR A 162 -30.96 -21.84 -9.35
CA TYR A 162 -29.74 -21.35 -8.71
C TYR A 162 -28.93 -22.51 -8.15
N GLU A 163 -27.62 -22.33 -8.11
CA GLU A 163 -26.70 -23.28 -7.49
C GLU A 163 -25.67 -22.50 -6.67
N VAL A 164 -25.47 -22.90 -5.42
CA VAL A 164 -24.46 -22.32 -4.53
C VAL A 164 -23.44 -23.42 -4.26
N ASN A 165 -22.29 -23.31 -4.91
CA ASN A 165 -21.23 -24.32 -4.88
C ASN A 165 -20.07 -23.85 -3.99
N TYR A 166 -19.64 -24.69 -3.07
CA TYR A 166 -18.50 -24.42 -2.19
C TYR A 166 -17.76 -25.74 -1.88
N PRO A 167 -16.42 -25.70 -1.75
CA PRO A 167 -15.63 -26.93 -1.60
C PRO A 167 -15.69 -27.53 -0.19
N SER A 168 -16.01 -26.73 0.83
CA SER A 168 -16.09 -27.18 2.22
C SER A 168 -17.05 -26.30 3.04
N GLU A 169 -17.50 -26.79 4.18
CA GLU A 169 -18.34 -26.03 5.12
C GLU A 169 -17.70 -24.72 5.60
N ASP A 170 -16.37 -24.65 5.61
CA ASP A 170 -15.64 -23.42 5.96
C ASP A 170 -15.88 -22.30 4.92
N ASN A 171 -16.30 -22.66 3.70
CA ASN A 171 -16.60 -21.74 2.60
C ASN A 171 -18.11 -21.58 2.33
N ALA A 172 -18.96 -22.21 3.14
CA ALA A 172 -20.40 -22.13 3.01
C ALA A 172 -20.91 -20.68 3.24
N PRO A 173 -22.12 -20.33 2.74
CA PRO A 173 -22.76 -19.06 3.06
C PRO A 173 -22.87 -18.80 4.56
N ILE A 174 -22.56 -17.58 5.00
CA ILE A 174 -22.67 -17.16 6.41
C ILE A 174 -23.61 -15.97 6.56
N GLU A 175 -24.72 -16.19 7.25
CA GLU A 175 -25.64 -15.15 7.72
C GLU A 175 -25.21 -14.62 9.08
N TYR A 176 -25.63 -13.39 9.40
CA TYR A 176 -25.33 -12.74 10.69
C TYR A 176 -23.85 -12.75 11.08
N TYR A 177 -22.97 -12.59 10.10
CA TYR A 177 -21.52 -12.57 10.26
C TYR A 177 -21.09 -11.59 11.37
N THR A 178 -20.30 -12.09 12.31
CA THR A 178 -19.85 -11.35 13.51
C THR A 178 -18.38 -10.92 13.46
N GLY A 179 -17.65 -11.28 12.41
CA GLY A 179 -16.24 -10.91 12.25
C GLY A 179 -16.06 -9.44 11.88
N ALA A 180 -14.79 -9.05 11.63
CA ALA A 180 -14.45 -7.69 11.25
C ALA A 180 -15.16 -7.29 9.94
N TRP A 181 -15.73 -6.09 9.93
CA TRP A 181 -16.43 -5.54 8.76
C TRP A 181 -15.95 -4.13 8.50
N PRO A 182 -15.52 -3.80 7.27
CA PRO A 182 -14.94 -2.51 6.99
C PRO A 182 -15.98 -1.39 7.12
N SER A 183 -15.58 -0.25 7.66
CA SER A 183 -16.37 0.97 7.57
C SER A 183 -16.18 1.64 6.22
N ALA A 184 -17.18 2.43 5.82
CA ALA A 184 -17.11 3.28 4.62
C ALA A 184 -15.88 4.20 4.62
N ASN A 185 -15.54 4.77 5.78
CA ASN A 185 -14.41 5.69 5.89
C ASN A 185 -13.06 4.99 5.64
N GLU A 186 -12.88 3.78 6.16
CA GLU A 186 -11.65 2.99 5.95
C GLU A 186 -11.49 2.62 4.47
N LEU A 187 -12.53 2.07 3.83
CA LEU A 187 -12.45 1.73 2.41
C LEU A 187 -12.27 2.95 1.53
N SER A 188 -12.94 4.06 1.87
CA SER A 188 -12.76 5.31 1.13
C SER A 188 -11.31 5.78 1.20
N SER A 189 -10.67 5.64 2.36
CA SER A 189 -9.26 6.04 2.54
C SER A 189 -8.30 5.08 1.84
N PHE A 190 -8.62 3.78 1.84
CA PHE A 190 -7.83 2.73 1.17
C PHE A 190 -7.82 2.91 -0.35
N TYR A 191 -8.99 3.09 -0.96
CA TYR A 191 -9.12 3.23 -2.41
C TYR A 191 -8.95 4.67 -2.92
N TYR A 192 -8.81 5.66 -2.03
CA TYR A 192 -8.68 7.04 -2.47
C TYR A 192 -7.36 7.27 -3.20
N VAL A 193 -7.48 7.76 -4.43
CA VAL A 193 -6.34 8.08 -5.29
C VAL A 193 -6.24 9.59 -5.47
N ASN A 194 -5.08 10.16 -5.16
CA ASN A 194 -4.84 11.60 -5.27
C ASN A 194 -4.45 11.98 -6.72
N THR A 195 -5.40 11.85 -7.64
CA THR A 195 -5.25 12.17 -9.07
C THR A 195 -6.19 13.29 -9.52
N THR A 196 -6.05 13.75 -10.75
CA THR A 196 -6.95 14.76 -11.31
C THR A 196 -8.34 14.16 -11.55
N PRO A 197 -9.42 14.73 -10.98
CA PRO A 197 -10.76 14.19 -11.17
C PRO A 197 -11.19 14.13 -12.64
N TYR A 198 -11.77 13.01 -13.03
CA TYR A 198 -12.45 12.83 -14.30
C TYR A 198 -13.67 13.75 -14.39
N ALA A 199 -13.68 14.56 -15.46
CA ALA A 199 -14.61 15.67 -15.59
C ALA A 199 -16.01 15.27 -16.08
N SER A 200 -16.12 14.17 -16.83
CA SER A 200 -17.36 13.71 -17.43
C SER A 200 -18.14 12.81 -16.48
N ASP A 201 -19.48 12.88 -16.53
CA ASP A 201 -20.37 11.93 -15.86
C ASP A 201 -20.53 10.61 -16.63
N THR A 202 -19.90 10.51 -17.80
CA THR A 202 -19.95 9.35 -18.67
C THR A 202 -18.53 8.95 -19.07
N LEU A 203 -18.15 7.72 -18.71
CA LEU A 203 -16.91 7.08 -19.13
C LEU A 203 -17.20 6.16 -20.32
N ASN A 204 -16.78 6.58 -21.50
CA ASN A 204 -16.84 5.71 -22.68
C ASN A 204 -15.55 4.88 -22.79
N LEU A 205 -15.67 3.57 -22.60
CA LEU A 205 -14.55 2.64 -22.60
C LEU A 205 -13.79 2.61 -23.94
N ALA A 206 -14.45 2.94 -25.05
CA ALA A 206 -13.81 3.04 -26.37
C ALA A 206 -12.68 4.08 -26.44
N ASN A 207 -12.65 5.04 -25.50
CA ASN A 207 -11.57 6.02 -25.40
C ASN A 207 -10.28 5.44 -24.78
N TYR A 208 -10.33 4.22 -24.25
CA TYR A 208 -9.24 3.57 -23.50
C TYR A 208 -8.85 2.20 -24.11
N PRO A 209 -8.46 2.14 -25.39
CA PRO A 209 -8.19 0.87 -26.08
C PRO A 209 -6.95 0.13 -25.57
N ALA A 210 -6.05 0.81 -24.84
CA ALA A 210 -4.85 0.21 -24.27
C ALA A 210 -5.02 -0.23 -22.80
N GLY A 211 -6.21 -0.03 -22.23
CA GLY A 211 -6.48 -0.24 -20.81
C GLY A 211 -7.06 1.00 -20.14
N ILE A 212 -7.99 0.78 -19.21
CA ILE A 212 -8.62 1.82 -18.41
C ILE A 212 -7.71 2.09 -17.22
N LEU A 213 -7.03 3.24 -17.25
CA LEU A 213 -6.16 3.70 -16.17
C LEU A 213 -6.97 4.00 -14.91
N GLU A 214 -6.24 4.32 -13.83
CA GLU A 214 -6.82 4.81 -12.59
C GLU A 214 -7.70 6.06 -12.82
N ILE A 215 -8.92 6.04 -12.27
CA ILE A 215 -9.92 7.10 -12.43
C ILE A 215 -10.45 7.54 -11.07
N LEU A 216 -10.32 8.84 -10.78
CA LEU A 216 -11.08 9.50 -9.71
C LEU A 216 -12.27 10.24 -10.29
N ARG A 217 -13.50 9.91 -9.90
CA ARG A 217 -14.71 10.65 -10.27
C ARG A 217 -15.39 11.25 -9.04
N LEU A 218 -15.47 12.58 -9.00
CA LEU A 218 -16.24 13.30 -8.00
C LEU A 218 -17.69 13.53 -8.46
N GLY A 219 -18.58 12.63 -8.07
CA GLY A 219 -20.00 12.60 -8.44
C GLY A 219 -20.40 11.32 -9.17
N THR A 220 -21.55 11.34 -9.84
CA THR A 220 -22.09 10.17 -10.56
C THR A 220 -21.25 9.79 -11.77
N LEU A 221 -21.30 8.50 -12.14
CA LEU A 221 -20.63 7.97 -13.34
C LEU A 221 -21.49 6.94 -14.09
N ASN A 222 -21.56 7.09 -15.41
CA ASN A 222 -22.10 6.10 -16.33
C ASN A 222 -20.97 5.48 -17.14
N ILE A 223 -20.72 4.18 -16.97
CA ILE A 223 -19.72 3.43 -17.73
C ILE A 223 -20.40 2.71 -18.89
N VAL A 224 -20.00 3.08 -20.11
CA VAL A 224 -20.62 2.62 -21.37
C VAL A 224 -19.58 2.26 -22.42
N ALA A 225 -19.98 1.48 -23.41
CA ALA A 225 -19.19 1.21 -24.61
C ALA A 225 -19.98 1.54 -25.89
N THR A 226 -19.26 1.95 -26.94
CA THR A 226 -19.82 2.21 -28.28
C THR A 226 -19.65 1.04 -29.26
N SER A 227 -19.01 -0.04 -28.82
CA SER A 227 -18.79 -1.25 -29.62
C SER A 227 -18.67 -2.47 -28.71
N THR A 228 -18.91 -3.65 -29.27
CA THR A 228 -18.70 -4.92 -28.59
C THR A 228 -17.23 -5.31 -28.63
N SER A 229 -16.54 -5.02 -27.54
CA SER A 229 -15.11 -5.26 -27.33
C SER A 229 -14.85 -5.64 -25.87
N THR A 230 -13.65 -6.17 -25.61
CA THR A 230 -13.12 -6.33 -24.27
C THR A 230 -12.33 -5.07 -23.87
N TYR A 231 -12.58 -4.58 -22.67
CA TYR A 231 -11.86 -3.47 -22.05
C TYR A 231 -11.29 -3.96 -20.72
N THR A 232 -9.99 -3.75 -20.53
CA THR A 232 -9.27 -4.23 -19.35
C THR A 232 -8.96 -3.06 -18.41
N LEU A 233 -9.21 -3.24 -17.12
CA LEU A 233 -8.73 -2.32 -16.10
C LEU A 233 -7.21 -2.46 -15.95
N THR A 234 -6.52 -1.33 -15.91
CA THR A 234 -5.09 -1.24 -15.59
C THR A 234 -4.82 -0.33 -14.39
N GLY A 235 -5.89 0.11 -13.74
CA GLY A 235 -5.90 0.86 -12.49
C GLY A 235 -7.31 0.87 -11.89
N ASP A 236 -7.41 1.34 -10.65
CA ASP A 236 -8.66 1.32 -9.90
C ASP A 236 -9.57 2.52 -10.24
N ILE A 237 -10.87 2.33 -10.07
CA ILE A 237 -11.87 3.35 -10.33
C ILE A 237 -12.53 3.74 -9.01
N TYR A 238 -12.30 4.99 -8.57
CA TYR A 238 -12.89 5.58 -7.37
C TYR A 238 -13.97 6.59 -7.74
N ILE A 239 -15.20 6.41 -7.28
CA ILE A 239 -16.36 7.24 -7.66
C ILE A 239 -17.14 7.69 -6.42
N THR A 240 -17.48 8.98 -6.29
CA THR A 240 -18.20 9.50 -5.10
C THR A 240 -19.71 9.68 -5.26
N GLY A 241 -20.30 9.14 -6.31
CA GLY A 241 -21.74 9.23 -6.56
C GLY A 241 -22.29 7.95 -7.18
N ASP A 242 -23.62 7.91 -7.32
CA ASP A 242 -24.29 6.75 -7.90
C ASP A 242 -23.74 6.40 -9.29
N THR A 243 -23.53 5.11 -9.50
CA THR A 243 -22.81 4.58 -10.66
C THR A 243 -23.64 3.57 -11.42
N LEU A 244 -23.67 3.70 -12.75
CA LEU A 244 -24.30 2.77 -13.67
C LEU A 244 -23.26 2.18 -14.62
N ILE A 245 -23.17 0.85 -14.70
CA ILE A 245 -22.26 0.15 -15.60
C ILE A 245 -23.07 -0.72 -16.55
N GLY A 246 -22.95 -0.52 -17.86
CA GLY A 246 -23.63 -1.40 -18.83
C GLY A 246 -25.15 -1.47 -18.70
N LYS A 247 -25.79 -0.38 -18.24
CA LYS A 247 -27.26 -0.24 -18.25
C LYS A 247 -27.78 0.21 -19.62
N THR A 248 -26.94 0.90 -20.38
CA THR A 248 -27.22 1.44 -21.71
C THR A 248 -26.02 1.22 -22.63
N GLY A 249 -26.17 1.48 -23.93
CA GLY A 249 -25.09 1.31 -24.92
C GLY A 249 -25.03 -0.08 -25.52
N HIS A 250 -23.85 -0.43 -26.03
CA HIS A 250 -23.56 -1.74 -26.63
C HIS A 250 -23.16 -2.77 -25.57
N ASP A 251 -23.30 -4.06 -25.91
CA ASP A 251 -22.73 -5.14 -25.09
C ASP A 251 -21.20 -5.00 -25.10
N PHE A 252 -20.52 -5.18 -23.97
CA PHE A 252 -19.06 -5.17 -23.84
C PHE A 252 -18.58 -6.12 -22.75
N THR A 253 -17.32 -6.56 -22.84
CA THR A 253 -16.66 -7.29 -21.77
C THR A 253 -15.77 -6.34 -20.99
N LEU A 254 -15.90 -6.34 -19.66
CA LEU A 254 -15.03 -5.63 -18.74
C LEU A 254 -14.19 -6.68 -18.00
N ASP A 255 -12.90 -6.66 -18.27
CA ASP A 255 -11.90 -7.47 -17.59
C ASP A 255 -11.36 -6.68 -16.39
N LEU A 256 -11.62 -7.19 -15.19
CA LEU A 256 -11.24 -6.53 -13.95
C LEU A 256 -9.73 -6.59 -13.69
N ASN A 257 -9.03 -7.61 -14.19
CA ASN A 257 -7.57 -7.73 -14.16
C ASN A 257 -6.89 -7.36 -12.82
N GLY A 258 -7.48 -7.82 -11.71
CA GLY A 258 -7.02 -7.62 -10.33
C GLY A 258 -7.41 -6.27 -9.70
N HIS A 259 -8.00 -5.36 -10.47
CA HIS A 259 -8.33 -4.00 -10.05
C HIS A 259 -9.71 -3.87 -9.44
N SER A 260 -9.93 -2.71 -8.80
CA SER A 260 -11.09 -2.41 -8.00
C SER A 260 -11.96 -1.31 -8.61
N ILE A 261 -13.28 -1.45 -8.46
CA ILE A 261 -14.27 -0.39 -8.68
C ILE A 261 -14.89 -0.07 -7.33
N TYR A 262 -14.55 1.09 -6.77
CA TYR A 262 -15.05 1.58 -5.49
C TYR A 262 -16.05 2.73 -5.68
N VAL A 263 -17.26 2.57 -5.16
CA VAL A 263 -18.33 3.57 -5.21
C VAL A 263 -18.66 4.08 -3.81
N GLN A 264 -18.15 5.27 -3.50
CA GLN A 264 -18.40 6.06 -2.29
C GLN A 264 -19.78 6.75 -2.33
N SER A 265 -20.83 5.99 -2.64
CA SER A 265 -22.22 6.45 -2.54
C SER A 265 -22.96 5.60 -1.52
N ASN A 266 -23.59 6.25 -0.55
CA ASN A 266 -24.37 5.62 0.52
C ASN A 266 -25.87 5.55 0.18
N THR A 267 -26.24 5.52 -1.09
CA THR A 267 -27.64 5.39 -1.51
C THR A 267 -28.25 4.08 -0.99
N LEU A 268 -29.32 4.20 -0.18
CA LEU A 268 -30.02 3.11 0.49
C LEU A 268 -31.52 3.03 0.08
N GLY A 269 -32.26 2.10 0.69
CA GLY A 269 -33.69 1.92 0.50
C GLY A 269 -34.03 1.16 -0.80
N ASN A 270 -34.84 1.79 -1.66
CA ASN A 270 -35.27 1.21 -2.95
C ASN A 270 -34.39 1.65 -4.14
N GLN A 271 -33.33 2.42 -3.86
CA GLN A 271 -32.35 2.86 -4.85
C GLN A 271 -31.03 2.11 -4.64
N TYR A 272 -30.11 2.27 -5.60
CA TYR A 272 -28.81 1.60 -5.61
C TYR A 272 -27.69 2.60 -5.78
N ALA A 273 -26.63 2.45 -5.00
CA ALA A 273 -25.39 3.19 -5.15
C ALA A 273 -24.64 2.73 -6.40
N LEU A 274 -24.70 1.43 -6.70
CA LEU A 274 -24.08 0.83 -7.87
C LEU A 274 -25.06 -0.11 -8.56
N GLU A 275 -25.27 0.11 -9.87
CA GLU A 275 -26.01 -0.81 -10.72
C GLU A 275 -25.13 -1.29 -11.88
N ILE A 276 -24.98 -2.61 -12.00
CA ILE A 276 -24.33 -3.25 -13.14
C ILE A 276 -25.41 -3.96 -13.96
N GLY A 277 -25.53 -3.62 -15.23
CA GLY A 277 -26.56 -4.12 -16.14
C GLY A 277 -26.05 -5.16 -17.15
N GLY A 278 -27.00 -5.80 -17.84
CA GLY A 278 -26.73 -6.95 -18.71
C GLY A 278 -26.03 -6.63 -20.04
N LYS A 279 -25.63 -5.37 -20.27
CA LYS A 279 -24.71 -5.01 -21.36
C LYS A 279 -23.25 -5.23 -20.97
N CYS A 280 -22.95 -5.36 -19.68
CA CYS A 280 -21.61 -5.66 -19.20
C CYS A 280 -21.47 -7.17 -19.00
N THR A 281 -20.42 -7.74 -19.58
CA THR A 281 -19.92 -9.08 -19.26
C THR A 281 -18.67 -8.93 -18.40
N LEU A 282 -18.65 -9.48 -17.19
CA LEU A 282 -17.47 -9.44 -16.32
C LEU A 282 -16.58 -10.67 -16.53
N THR A 283 -15.27 -10.46 -16.48
CA THR A 283 -14.23 -11.51 -16.52
C THR A 283 -13.01 -11.03 -15.73
N GLY A 284 -12.08 -11.94 -15.43
CA GLY A 284 -10.90 -11.64 -14.62
C GLY A 284 -11.22 -11.48 -13.13
N SER A 285 -10.18 -11.53 -12.31
CA SER A 285 -10.30 -11.27 -10.87
C SER A 285 -10.43 -9.79 -10.57
N GLY A 286 -11.11 -9.40 -9.49
CA GLY A 286 -11.18 -8.00 -9.06
C GLY A 286 -12.25 -7.72 -8.01
N SER A 287 -12.28 -6.49 -7.51
CA SER A 287 -13.21 -6.07 -6.45
C SER A 287 -14.24 -5.06 -6.96
N ILE A 288 -15.49 -5.22 -6.57
CA ILE A 288 -16.60 -4.31 -6.88
C ILE A 288 -17.28 -3.95 -5.57
N ILE A 289 -17.09 -2.72 -5.13
CA ILE A 289 -17.45 -2.29 -3.78
C ILE A 289 -18.29 -1.03 -3.85
N ALA A 290 -19.37 -0.98 -3.06
CA ALA A 290 -20.16 0.22 -2.89
C ALA A 290 -20.54 0.43 -1.42
N GLU A 291 -20.56 1.68 -0.97
CA GLU A 291 -20.96 1.99 0.41
C GLU A 291 -22.45 1.72 0.68
N GLY A 292 -23.30 1.90 -0.34
CA GLY A 292 -24.74 1.67 -0.31
C GLY A 292 -25.16 0.38 -1.01
N ASN A 293 -26.42 0.32 -1.45
CA ASN A 293 -27.00 -0.87 -2.08
C ASN A 293 -26.37 -1.16 -3.45
N ILE A 294 -26.21 -2.45 -3.77
CA ILE A 294 -25.72 -2.92 -5.08
C ILE A 294 -26.82 -3.70 -5.82
N PHE A 295 -27.01 -3.36 -7.11
CA PHE A 295 -27.79 -4.16 -8.06
C PHE A 295 -26.83 -4.79 -9.08
N PHE A 296 -26.62 -6.11 -8.97
CA PHE A 296 -25.64 -6.85 -9.75
C PHE A 296 -26.33 -7.73 -10.79
N TYR A 297 -26.45 -7.22 -12.03
CA TYR A 297 -27.03 -7.91 -13.19
C TYR A 297 -26.10 -7.93 -14.44
N PRO A 298 -24.78 -8.21 -14.33
CA PRO A 298 -23.95 -8.44 -15.51
C PRO A 298 -24.12 -9.86 -16.07
N ASN A 299 -23.67 -10.08 -17.31
CA ASN A 299 -23.30 -11.43 -17.74
C ASN A 299 -21.94 -11.81 -17.14
N ILE A 300 -21.68 -13.10 -16.95
CA ILE A 300 -20.43 -13.57 -16.35
C ILE A 300 -19.70 -14.49 -17.32
N SER A 301 -18.40 -14.26 -17.47
CA SER A 301 -17.46 -15.10 -18.23
C SER A 301 -16.21 -15.39 -17.38
N SER A 302 -16.38 -15.54 -16.06
CA SER A 302 -15.32 -15.97 -15.14
C SER A 302 -15.12 -17.48 -15.18
N THR A 303 -13.92 -17.92 -14.82
CA THR A 303 -13.52 -19.32 -14.65
C THR A 303 -13.20 -19.61 -13.19
N GLU A 304 -12.91 -20.87 -12.84
CA GLU A 304 -12.48 -21.26 -11.47
C GLU A 304 -11.18 -20.57 -11.02
N ASP A 305 -10.36 -20.12 -11.98
CA ASP A 305 -9.13 -19.36 -11.71
C ASP A 305 -9.40 -17.88 -11.43
N ASP A 306 -10.57 -17.36 -11.78
CA ASP A 306 -10.96 -15.97 -11.52
C ASP A 306 -11.60 -15.83 -10.13
N TYR A 307 -11.43 -14.66 -9.51
CA TYR A 307 -12.06 -14.34 -8.24
C TYR A 307 -12.66 -12.93 -8.29
N ILE A 308 -14.00 -12.86 -8.35
CA ILE A 308 -14.74 -11.60 -8.30
C ILE A 308 -15.28 -11.40 -6.88
N PHE A 309 -14.92 -10.29 -6.25
CA PHE A 309 -15.44 -9.91 -4.94
C PHE A 309 -16.45 -8.78 -5.06
N VAL A 310 -17.65 -8.96 -4.51
CA VAL A 310 -18.69 -7.92 -4.50
C VAL A 310 -19.07 -7.59 -3.07
N LEU A 311 -18.96 -6.34 -2.64
CA LEU A 311 -19.23 -5.92 -1.26
C LEU A 311 -20.10 -4.66 -1.18
N SER A 312 -21.26 -4.79 -0.52
CA SER A 312 -22.06 -3.64 -0.06
C SER A 312 -21.78 -3.34 1.41
N VAL A 313 -21.14 -2.19 1.69
CA VAL A 313 -20.59 -1.87 3.02
C VAL A 313 -21.67 -1.59 4.07
N ASN A 314 -22.72 -0.85 3.70
CA ASN A 314 -23.83 -0.49 4.60
C ASN A 314 -25.20 -0.91 4.06
N GLY A 315 -25.25 -1.46 2.85
CA GLY A 315 -26.49 -1.75 2.14
C GLY A 315 -26.76 -3.23 1.97
N LYS A 316 -27.68 -3.51 1.05
CA LYS A 316 -27.97 -4.84 0.54
C LYS A 316 -27.33 -5.07 -0.82
N THR A 317 -27.07 -6.33 -1.13
CA THR A 317 -26.60 -6.75 -2.45
C THR A 317 -27.66 -7.63 -3.10
N LEU A 318 -28.25 -7.15 -4.20
CA LEU A 318 -29.19 -7.92 -5.02
C LEU A 318 -28.46 -8.48 -6.24
N MET A 319 -28.39 -9.80 -6.35
CA MET A 319 -27.59 -10.52 -7.34
C MET A 319 -28.44 -11.36 -8.31
N GLN A 320 -28.16 -11.18 -9.59
CA GLN A 320 -28.80 -11.85 -10.73
C GLN A 320 -27.79 -11.99 -11.90
N PRO A 321 -26.65 -12.69 -11.73
CA PRO A 321 -25.67 -12.84 -12.80
C PRO A 321 -26.23 -13.66 -13.98
N GLY A 322 -25.83 -13.29 -15.18
CA GLY A 322 -26.03 -14.08 -16.40
C GLY A 322 -24.86 -15.03 -16.64
N GLY A 323 -24.78 -16.13 -15.90
CA GLY A 323 -23.70 -17.13 -15.98
C GLY A 323 -23.26 -17.64 -14.60
N ASP A 324 -22.11 -18.31 -14.57
CA ASP A 324 -21.54 -18.89 -13.35
C ASP A 324 -20.56 -17.92 -12.69
N PHE A 325 -20.96 -17.33 -11.56
CA PHE A 325 -20.11 -16.41 -10.80
C PHE A 325 -19.09 -17.16 -9.96
N HIS A 326 -17.82 -16.78 -10.06
CA HIS A 326 -16.72 -17.35 -9.29
C HIS A 326 -16.14 -16.31 -8.32
N GLY A 327 -16.34 -16.51 -7.02
CA GLY A 327 -15.83 -15.62 -5.98
C GLY A 327 -16.76 -15.49 -4.78
N THR A 328 -16.83 -14.28 -4.21
CA THR A 328 -17.56 -14.03 -2.96
C THR A 328 -18.51 -12.84 -3.07
N LEU A 329 -19.72 -13.03 -2.54
CA LEU A 329 -20.75 -12.01 -2.46
C LEU A 329 -21.00 -11.55 -1.03
N ALA A 330 -20.88 -10.27 -0.76
CA ALA A 330 -21.02 -9.71 0.57
C ALA A 330 -21.97 -8.52 0.66
N GLY A 331 -22.70 -8.43 1.77
CA GLY A 331 -23.62 -7.31 2.05
C GLY A 331 -23.93 -7.14 3.53
N SER A 332 -23.90 -5.91 4.02
CA SER A 332 -24.06 -5.61 5.45
C SER A 332 -25.49 -5.76 5.96
N THR A 333 -26.50 -5.49 5.13
CA THR A 333 -27.91 -5.61 5.55
C THR A 333 -28.54 -6.92 5.09
N GLU A 334 -28.36 -7.27 3.82
CA GLU A 334 -28.97 -8.43 3.20
C GLU A 334 -28.19 -8.80 1.94
N VAL A 335 -28.11 -10.08 1.64
CA VAL A 335 -27.66 -10.57 0.34
C VAL A 335 -28.78 -11.39 -0.28
N GLU A 336 -29.26 -10.98 -1.45
CA GLU A 336 -30.35 -11.66 -2.16
C GLU A 336 -29.85 -12.24 -3.49
N LEU A 337 -29.85 -13.55 -3.64
CA LEU A 337 -29.61 -14.25 -4.91
C LEU A 337 -30.96 -14.61 -5.55
N LYS A 338 -31.27 -14.02 -6.70
CA LYS A 338 -32.52 -14.30 -7.42
C LYS A 338 -32.40 -15.28 -8.58
N ASN A 339 -31.23 -15.37 -9.21
CA ASN A 339 -30.96 -16.26 -10.34
C ASN A 339 -29.44 -16.43 -10.53
N GLY A 340 -29.04 -17.46 -11.27
CA GLY A 340 -27.66 -17.76 -11.61
C GLY A 340 -27.00 -18.70 -10.61
N SER A 341 -25.81 -19.18 -10.95
CA SER A 341 -24.98 -19.98 -10.04
C SER A 341 -23.88 -19.11 -9.43
N ILE A 342 -23.53 -19.43 -8.19
CA ILE A 342 -22.40 -18.84 -7.48
C ILE A 342 -21.53 -19.98 -6.97
N THR A 343 -20.26 -19.94 -7.34
CA THR A 343 -19.26 -20.92 -6.97
C THR A 343 -18.15 -20.20 -6.22
N TYR A 344 -17.80 -20.71 -5.04
CA TYR A 344 -16.62 -20.23 -4.33
C TYR A 344 -15.37 -20.48 -5.18
N ALA A 345 -14.59 -19.44 -5.39
CA ALA A 345 -13.24 -19.54 -5.94
C ALA A 345 -12.24 -19.06 -4.89
N SER A 346 -11.01 -19.56 -4.96
CA SER A 346 -9.95 -19.10 -4.07
C SER A 346 -9.56 -17.66 -4.41
N PRO A 347 -9.49 -16.74 -3.41
CA PRO A 347 -8.95 -15.39 -3.62
C PRO A 347 -7.43 -15.39 -3.87
N PHE A 348 -6.77 -16.55 -3.73
CA PHE A 348 -5.34 -16.72 -3.92
C PHE A 348 -4.99 -17.31 -5.27
N ASP A 349 -3.89 -16.84 -5.87
CA ASP A 349 -3.25 -17.45 -7.03
C ASP A 349 -2.47 -18.73 -6.67
N GLU A 350 -1.84 -19.35 -7.68
CA GLU A 350 -1.05 -20.58 -7.50
C GLU A 350 0.19 -20.41 -6.59
N TYR A 351 0.58 -19.17 -6.30
CA TYR A 351 1.71 -18.81 -5.44
C TYR A 351 1.28 -18.38 -4.03
N GLY A 352 -0.03 -18.33 -3.76
CA GLY A 352 -0.59 -17.87 -2.48
C GLY A 352 -0.71 -16.35 -2.36
N ASN A 353 -0.54 -15.59 -3.44
CA ASN A 353 -0.79 -14.14 -3.43
C ASN A 353 -2.28 -13.87 -3.66
N TYR A 354 -2.78 -12.78 -3.09
CA TYR A 354 -4.14 -12.33 -3.39
C TYR A 354 -4.27 -11.89 -4.85
N LYS A 355 -5.37 -12.31 -5.49
CA LYS A 355 -5.72 -11.95 -6.88
C LYS A 355 -6.35 -10.56 -7.02
N ILE A 356 -6.67 -9.92 -5.90
CA ILE A 356 -7.41 -8.66 -5.83
C ILE A 356 -6.78 -7.73 -4.80
N ASP A 357 -7.09 -6.44 -4.91
CA ASP A 357 -6.71 -5.42 -3.93
C ASP A 357 -7.87 -5.11 -2.96
N PHE A 358 -7.69 -5.40 -1.68
CA PHE A 358 -8.66 -5.23 -0.60
C PHE A 358 -7.93 -5.09 0.75
N PRO A 359 -8.42 -4.33 1.74
CA PRO A 359 -7.66 -4.18 2.98
C PRO A 359 -7.48 -5.52 3.71
N GLY A 360 -6.21 -5.84 4.02
CA GLY A 360 -5.77 -7.15 4.52
C GLY A 360 -5.28 -8.12 3.43
N SER A 361 -5.53 -7.84 2.14
CA SER A 361 -5.00 -8.63 1.03
C SER A 361 -3.51 -8.31 0.82
N GLY A 362 -2.64 -8.95 1.60
CA GLY A 362 -1.19 -8.73 1.59
C GLY A 362 -0.61 -8.83 2.99
N LEU A 363 -0.48 -7.68 3.67
CA LEU A 363 -0.07 -7.61 5.08
C LEU A 363 -1.32 -7.54 5.97
N SER A 364 -1.34 -8.29 7.07
CA SER A 364 -2.45 -8.42 8.02
C SER A 364 -2.86 -7.07 8.64
N HIS A 365 -1.90 -6.16 8.84
CA HIS A 365 -2.10 -4.81 9.39
C HIS A 365 -1.13 -3.82 8.76
N PHE A 366 -1.57 -2.58 8.51
CA PHE A 366 -0.69 -1.50 8.05
C PHE A 366 -0.56 -0.43 9.14
N TRP A 367 0.65 -0.26 9.66
CA TRP A 367 0.95 0.75 10.67
C TRP A 367 1.47 2.03 10.01
N GLY A 368 0.64 3.07 9.98
CA GLY A 368 0.99 4.36 9.40
C GLY A 368 1.80 5.22 10.38
N ILE A 369 2.90 5.82 9.92
CA ILE A 369 3.67 6.79 10.73
C ILE A 369 2.93 8.13 10.74
N ILE A 370 2.41 8.52 11.90
CA ILE A 370 1.74 9.81 12.14
C ILE A 370 2.79 10.91 12.32
N THR A 371 3.81 10.66 13.14
CA THR A 371 4.88 11.62 13.40
C THR A 371 6.24 10.96 13.47
N TRP A 372 7.28 11.73 13.12
CA TRP A 372 8.67 11.31 13.13
C TRP A 372 9.56 12.42 13.69
N SER A 373 10.43 12.09 14.64
CA SER A 373 11.39 13.04 15.20
C SER A 373 12.71 12.38 15.58
N ILE A 374 13.79 13.15 15.48
CA ILE A 374 15.15 12.74 15.79
C ILE A 374 15.65 13.58 16.96
N SER A 375 16.25 12.94 17.96
CA SER A 375 16.80 13.58 19.16
C SER A 375 18.19 13.10 19.51
#